data_AF-A0A2M9P6J1-F1
#
_entry.id   AF-A0A2M9P6J1-F1
#
_cell.length_a   1.000
_cell.length_b   1.000
_cell.length_c   1.000
_cell.angle_alpha   90.00
_cell.angle_beta   90.00
_cell.angle_gamma   90.00
#
_symmetry.space_group_name_H-M   'P 1'
#
loop_
_entity.id
_entity.type
_entity.pdbx_description
1 polymer ?
#
loop_
_entity_poly.entity_id
_entity_poly.type
_entity_poly.pdbx_seq_one_letter_code
_entity_poly.pdbx_strand_id
1 'polypeptide(L)' 'MEEIRFYRASAKPYGPFSNLYRRTVEFEGEEFETSEHAYQAGKARKLAVRRWLMEAP' A
#
# COMPACT_ATOMS: atom_id res chain seq x y z
N MET A 1 -0.51 -11.42 -27.27
CA MET A 1 -0.10 -10.49 -26.18
C MET A 1 1.00 -11.16 -25.41
N GLU A 2 2.04 -10.41 -25.06
CA GLU A 2 3.21 -10.90 -24.32
C GLU A 2 2.96 -10.74 -22.80
N GLU A 3 3.35 -11.74 -22.01
CA GLU A 3 3.12 -11.76 -20.57
C GLU A 3 4.17 -10.91 -19.84
N ILE A 4 3.73 -10.02 -18.95
CA ILE A 4 4.63 -9.19 -18.13
C ILE A 4 4.77 -9.83 -16.74
N ARG A 5 5.98 -10.29 -16.40
CA ARG A 5 6.30 -10.85 -15.08
C ARG A 5 7.14 -9.90 -14.26
N PHE A 6 6.70 -9.61 -13.04
CA PHE A 6 7.43 -8.81 -12.05
C PHE A 6 7.09 -9.33 -10.65
N TYR A 7 7.94 -9.02 -9.67
CA TYR A 7 7.76 -9.49 -8.30
C TYR A 7 8.07 -8.42 -7.25
N ARG A 8 9.16 -7.66 -7.45
CA ARG A 8 9.57 -6.62 -6.50
C ARG A 8 9.04 -5.26 -6.92
N ALA A 9 8.60 -4.46 -5.96
CA ALA A 9 8.25 -3.05 -6.18
C ALA A 9 9.43 -2.22 -6.71
N SER A 10 10.67 -2.61 -6.41
CA SER A 10 11.87 -1.95 -6.95
C SER A 10 12.24 -2.40 -8.38
N ALA A 11 11.55 -3.40 -8.94
CA ALA A 11 11.85 -3.90 -10.27
C ALA A 11 11.57 -2.81 -11.31
N LYS A 12 12.52 -2.56 -12.23
CA LYS A 12 12.29 -1.69 -13.37
C LYS A 12 11.93 -2.54 -14.60
N PRO A 13 11.00 -2.13 -15.47
CA PRO A 13 10.15 -0.93 -15.37
C PRO A 13 8.83 -1.17 -14.61
N TYR A 14 8.52 -2.42 -14.24
CA TYR A 14 7.17 -2.84 -13.85
C TYR A 14 6.87 -2.84 -12.35
N GLY A 15 7.83 -2.49 -11.50
CA GLY A 15 7.67 -2.32 -10.07
C GLY A 15 6.52 -1.39 -9.65
N PRO A 16 6.19 -0.31 -10.39
CA PRO A 16 4.99 0.50 -10.16
C PRO A 16 3.65 -0.24 -10.22
N PHE A 17 3.60 -1.45 -10.78
CA PHE A 17 2.41 -2.30 -10.74
C PHE A 17 2.26 -3.09 -9.43
N SER A 18 3.24 -3.04 -8.52
CA SER A 18 3.12 -3.59 -7.17
C SER A 18 2.38 -2.62 -6.24
N ASN A 19 1.52 -3.16 -5.39
CA ASN A 19 0.89 -2.44 -4.26
C ASN A 19 1.91 -1.94 -3.22
N LEU A 20 3.12 -2.50 -3.20
CA LEU A 20 4.22 -2.08 -2.32
C LEU A 20 5.07 -0.96 -2.94
N TYR A 21 4.77 -0.52 -4.17
CA TYR A 21 5.47 0.60 -4.78
C TYR A 21 5.23 1.89 -3.99
N ARG A 22 6.31 2.58 -3.60
CA ARG A 22 6.23 3.87 -2.92
C ARG A 22 5.69 4.94 -3.85
N ARG A 23 4.46 5.35 -3.56
CA ARG A 23 3.73 6.44 -4.21
C ARG A 23 2.65 6.89 -3.25
N THR A 24 2.67 8.18 -2.92
CA THR A 24 1.64 8.79 -2.09
C THR A 24 0.26 8.53 -2.67
N VAL A 25 -0.64 8.05 -1.82
CA VAL A 25 -2.05 7.79 -2.12
C VAL A 25 -2.91 8.35 -0.99
N GLU A 26 -4.00 9.00 -1.36
CA GLU A 26 -5.01 9.48 -0.42
C GLU A 26 -6.10 8.42 -0.24
N PHE A 27 -6.43 8.10 1.01
CA PHE A 27 -7.53 7.21 1.35
C PHE A 27 -8.23 7.69 2.63
N GLU A 28 -9.55 7.88 2.57
CA GLU A 28 -10.36 8.41 3.68
C GLU A 28 -9.83 9.72 4.29
N GLY A 29 -9.23 10.59 3.46
CA GLY A 29 -8.67 11.88 3.90
C GLY A 29 -7.30 11.80 4.59
N GLU A 30 -6.65 10.64 4.59
CA GLU A 30 -5.28 10.44 5.06
C GLU A 30 -4.35 10.06 3.90
N GLU A 31 -3.09 10.52 3.95
CA GLU A 31 -2.06 10.16 2.98
C GLU A 31 -1.24 8.95 3.45
N PHE A 32 -0.96 8.02 2.53
CA PHE A 32 -0.17 6.82 2.78
C PHE A 32 0.96 6.66 1.75
N GLU A 33 2.10 6.11 2.18
CA GLU A 33 3.28 5.92 1.33
C GLU A 33 3.09 4.87 0.21
N THR A 34 2.19 3.91 0.42
CA THR A 34 1.84 2.88 -0.57
C THR A 34 0.35 2.53 -0.46
N SER A 35 -0.20 1.91 -1.51
CA SER A 35 -1.58 1.40 -1.48
C SER A 35 -1.77 0.29 -0.45
N GLU A 36 -0.72 -0.50 -0.15
CA GLU A 36 -0.77 -1.49 0.92
C GLU A 36 -0.96 -0.85 2.30
N HIS A 37 -0.29 0.27 2.60
CA HIS A 37 -0.49 0.97 3.88
C HIS A 37 -1.93 1.49 4.02
N ALA A 38 -2.47 2.10 2.96
CA ALA A 38 -3.87 2.54 2.92
C ALA A 38 -4.84 1.36 3.14
N TYR A 39 -4.56 0.22 2.51
CA TYR A 39 -5.36 -0.99 2.67
C TYR A 39 -5.35 -1.51 4.12
N GLN A 40 -4.18 -1.61 4.76
CA GLN A 40 -4.08 -2.06 6.16
C GLN A 40 -4.81 -1.12 7.13
N ALA A 41 -4.72 0.20 6.89
CA ALA A 41 -5.46 1.19 7.67
C ALA A 41 -6.98 1.00 7.54
N GLY A 42 -7.47 0.67 6.34
CA GLY A 42 -8.90 0.42 6.07
C GLY A 42 -9.43 -0.93 6.57
N LYS A 43 -8.57 -1.91 6.88
CA LYS A 43 -9.03 -3.25 7.36
C LYS A 43 -9.78 -3.18 8.68
N ALA A 44 -9.35 -2.30 9.57
CA ALA A 44 -9.92 -2.20 10.90
C ALA A 44 -11.12 -1.26 10.92
N ARG A 45 -12.33 -1.81 11.07
CA ARG A 45 -13.56 -1.01 11.19
C ARG A 45 -13.58 -0.12 12.45
N LYS A 46 -12.86 -0.50 13.50
CA LYS A 46 -12.73 0.28 14.74
C LYS A 46 -11.49 1.15 14.66
N LEU A 47 -11.66 2.46 14.84
CA LEU A 47 -10.56 3.44 14.79
C LEU A 47 -9.41 3.09 15.75
N ALA A 48 -9.72 2.59 16.95
CA ALA A 48 -8.69 2.18 17.92
C ALA A 48 -7.82 1.01 17.41
N VAL A 49 -8.41 0.07 16.66
CA VAL A 49 -7.67 -1.06 16.08
C VAL A 49 -6.85 -0.60 14.88
N ARG A 50 -7.37 0.33 14.06
CA ARG A 50 -6.62 0.98 12.99
C ARG A 50 -5.36 1.67 13.54
N ARG A 51 -5.51 2.49 14.59
CA ARG A 51 -4.37 3.18 15.22
C ARG A 51 -3.34 2.19 15.75
N TRP A 52 -3.78 1.16 16.48
CA TRP A 52 -2.89 0.12 16.97
C TRP A 52 -2.13 -0.61 15.85
N LEU A 53 -2.79 -0.93 14.72
CA LEU A 53 -2.14 -1.56 13.56
C LEU A 53 -1.12 -0.64 12.89
N MET A 54 -1.38 0.67 12.84
CA MET A 54 -0.48 1.65 12.22
C MET A 54 0.68 2.06 13.15
N GLU A 55 0.54 1.87 14.47
CA GLU A 55 1.59 2.10 15.47
C GLU A 55 2.49 0.86 15.69
N ALA A 56 2.12 -0.29 15.12
CA ALA A 56 2.95 -1.49 15.19
C ALA A 56 4.27 -1.24 14.43
N PRO A 57 5.43 -1.56 15.04
CA PRO A 57 6.75 -1.26 14.46
C PRO A 57 7.07 -2.03 13.18
#